data_AF-A0A158A743-F1
#
_entry.id   AF-A0A158A743-F1
#
_cell.length_a   1.000
_cell.length_b   1.000
_cell.length_c   1.000
_cell.angle_alpha   90.00
_cell.angle_beta   90.00
_cell.angle_gamma   90.00
#
_symmetry.space_group_name_H-M   'P 1'
#
loop_
_entity.id
_entity.type
_entity.pdbx_description
1 polymer ?
#
loop_
_entity_poly.entity_id
_entity_poly.type
_entity_poly.pdbx_seq_one_letter_code
_entity_poly.pdbx_strand_id
1 'polypeptide(L)'
;MAFVDPSTPNLADFTLFVYEQGVPEADLPDDSPYLQWSLTTAEAKALNAPPPIPSIIYVLAVYNLGMHTLLKIAQDQSNQTFFSDIRKGFKLLSFISGPVVTSADQGTSNTLLAPDFLKGLTMADLDLLKTPWGQSYLAYAQSFGPNVVGVS
;
A
#
# COMPACT_ATOMS: atom_id res chain seq x y z
N MET A 1 -15.14 -2.66 -14.58
CA MET A 1 -13.73 -2.36 -14.83
C MET A 1 -13.28 -3.00 -16.14
N ALA A 2 -12.93 -2.21 -17.15
CA ALA A 2 -12.28 -2.69 -18.36
C ALA A 2 -10.98 -1.90 -18.50
N PHE A 3 -9.88 -2.49 -18.05
CA PHE A 3 -8.55 -1.92 -18.26
C PHE A 3 -8.24 -1.85 -19.75
N VAL A 4 -7.65 -0.73 -20.18
CA VAL A 4 -7.18 -0.49 -21.54
C VAL A 4 -6.04 -1.44 -21.88
N ASP A 5 -5.12 -1.68 -20.94
CA ASP A 5 -4.09 -2.72 -21.04
C ASP A 5 -3.87 -3.42 -19.69
N PRO A 6 -4.46 -4.62 -19.48
CA PRO A 6 -4.29 -5.38 -18.24
C PRO A 6 -2.92 -6.06 -18.13
N SER A 7 -2.05 -5.94 -19.14
CA SER A 7 -0.75 -6.62 -19.17
C SER A 7 0.40 -5.77 -18.64
N THR A 8 0.26 -4.44 -18.67
CA THR A 8 1.27 -3.50 -18.20
C THR A 8 0.66 -2.36 -17.38
N PRO A 9 1.26 -1.95 -16.25
CA PRO A 9 0.78 -0.80 -15.50
C PRO A 9 0.84 0.45 -16.37
N ASN A 10 -0.23 1.24 -16.36
CA ASN A 10 -0.29 2.49 -17.10
C ASN A 10 -1.12 3.54 -16.37
N LEU A 11 -0.88 4.82 -16.69
CA LEU A 11 -1.49 5.94 -16.00
C LEU A 11 -3.01 5.97 -16.16
N ALA A 12 -3.53 5.70 -17.37
CA ALA A 12 -4.97 5.79 -17.62
C ALA A 12 -5.77 4.78 -16.79
N ASP A 13 -5.32 3.52 -16.77
CA ASP A 13 -5.92 2.45 -15.98
C ASP A 13 -5.73 2.66 -14.48
N PHE A 14 -4.60 3.23 -14.07
CA PHE A 14 -4.37 3.60 -12.68
C PHE A 14 -5.30 4.73 -12.21
N THR A 15 -5.51 5.76 -13.02
CA THR A 15 -6.45 6.85 -12.71
C THR A 15 -7.88 6.32 -12.58
N LEU A 16 -8.31 5.46 -13.51
CA LEU A 16 -9.62 4.80 -13.41
C LEU A 16 -9.73 3.95 -12.14
N PHE A 17 -8.70 3.17 -11.81
CA PHE A 17 -8.66 2.40 -10.57
C PHE A 17 -8.81 3.30 -9.35
N VAL A 18 -8.08 4.42 -9.27
CA VAL A 18 -8.13 5.38 -8.15
C VAL A 18 -9.53 5.96 -7.97
N TYR A 19 -10.22 6.33 -9.04
CA TYR A 19 -11.60 6.84 -8.96
C TYR A 19 -12.60 5.75 -8.56
N GLU A 20 -12.44 4.51 -9.03
CA GLU A 20 -13.24 3.38 -8.58
C GLU A 20 -13.01 3.05 -7.09
N GLN A 21 -11.83 3.37 -6.54
CA GLN A 21 -11.54 3.27 -5.10
C GLN A 21 -12.19 4.39 -4.25
N GLY A 22 -12.90 5.33 -4.88
CA GLY A 22 -13.68 6.36 -4.21
C GLY A 22 -12.96 7.69 -4.02
N VAL A 23 -11.81 7.90 -4.68
CA VAL A 23 -11.20 9.24 -4.77
C VAL A 23 -12.01 10.07 -5.76
N PRO A 24 -12.61 11.20 -5.36
CA PRO A 24 -13.39 12.00 -6.29
C PRO A 24 -12.48 12.86 -7.18
N GLU A 25 -12.90 13.06 -8.43
CA GLU A 25 -12.18 13.87 -9.44
C GLU A 25 -11.97 15.32 -8.99
N ALA A 26 -12.88 15.85 -8.16
CA ALA A 26 -12.76 17.20 -7.59
C ALA A 26 -11.58 17.35 -6.62
N ASP A 27 -11.17 16.27 -5.96
CA ASP A 27 -10.03 16.26 -5.03
C ASP A 27 -8.74 15.88 -5.73
N LEU A 28 -8.85 15.09 -6.79
CA LEU A 28 -7.72 14.68 -7.61
C LEU A 28 -8.09 14.72 -9.10
N PRO A 29 -7.85 15.87 -9.75
CA PRO A 29 -7.97 15.99 -11.20
C PRO A 29 -7.13 14.94 -11.93
N ASP A 30 -7.56 14.54 -13.12
CA ASP A 30 -6.90 13.51 -13.94
C ASP A 30 -5.52 13.94 -14.46
N ASP A 31 -5.30 15.25 -14.58
CA ASP A 31 -4.02 15.89 -14.92
C ASP A 31 -3.07 16.07 -13.73
N SER A 32 -3.48 15.63 -12.53
CA SER A 32 -2.69 15.80 -11.31
C SER A 32 -1.36 15.06 -11.38
N PRO A 33 -0.22 15.73 -11.10
CA PRO A 33 1.09 15.09 -11.12
C PRO A 33 1.25 14.00 -10.05
N TYR A 34 0.41 14.02 -9.00
CA TYR A 34 0.43 13.03 -7.93
C TYR A 34 0.05 11.63 -8.42
N LEU A 35 -0.79 11.51 -9.45
CA LEU A 35 -1.14 10.22 -10.06
C LEU A 35 0.10 9.59 -10.70
N GLN A 36 0.83 10.36 -11.52
CA GLN A 36 2.05 9.89 -12.16
C GLN A 36 3.15 9.57 -11.15
N TRP A 37 3.37 10.44 -10.15
CA TRP A 37 4.40 10.22 -9.13
C TRP A 37 4.12 8.98 -8.29
N SER A 38 2.86 8.73 -7.93
CA SER A 38 2.49 7.56 -7.13
C SER A 38 2.64 6.26 -7.94
N LEU A 39 2.26 6.26 -9.22
CA LEU A 39 2.45 5.12 -10.11
C LEU A 39 3.94 4.80 -10.32
N THR A 40 4.76 5.78 -10.71
CA THR A 40 6.20 5.55 -10.93
C THR A 40 6.92 5.11 -9.65
N THR A 41 6.51 5.64 -8.49
CA THR A 41 7.04 5.20 -7.20
C THR A 41 6.66 3.75 -6.90
N ALA A 42 5.43 3.34 -7.24
CA ALA A 42 4.97 1.98 -7.06
C ALA A 42 5.68 1.01 -8.00
N GLU A 43 5.82 1.33 -9.28
CA GLU A 43 6.56 0.51 -10.26
C GLU A 43 8.02 0.27 -9.82
N ALA A 44 8.68 1.28 -9.27
CA ALA A 44 10.05 1.17 -8.78
C ALA A 44 10.18 0.32 -7.51
N LYS A 45 9.11 0.19 -6.72
CA LYS A 45 9.10 -0.52 -5.43
C LYS A 45 8.41 -1.88 -5.46
N ALA A 46 7.55 -2.11 -6.45
CA ALA A 46 6.78 -3.33 -6.57
C ALA A 46 7.71 -4.51 -6.82
N LEU A 47 7.46 -5.61 -6.10
CA LEU A 47 8.18 -6.84 -6.33
C LEU A 47 7.82 -7.40 -7.71
N ASN A 48 8.83 -7.60 -8.55
CA ASN A 48 8.67 -8.32 -9.81
C ASN A 48 8.56 -9.82 -9.51
N ALA A 49 7.36 -10.36 -9.59
CA ALA A 49 7.15 -11.78 -9.32
C ALA A 49 7.82 -12.67 -10.39
N PRO A 50 8.31 -13.86 -9.99
CA PRO A 50 8.97 -14.78 -10.89
C PRO A 50 7.99 -15.36 -11.93
N PRO A 51 8.42 -15.57 -13.19
CA PRO A 51 7.61 -16.28 -14.19
C PRO A 51 7.34 -17.73 -13.76
N PRO A 52 6.20 -18.36 -14.14
CA PRO A 52 5.10 -17.84 -14.97
C PRO A 52 3.90 -17.40 -14.11
N ILE A 53 3.74 -16.10 -13.89
CA ILE A 53 2.53 -15.53 -13.28
C ILE A 53 1.72 -14.71 -14.31
N PRO A 54 0.38 -14.66 -14.21
CA PRO A 54 -0.42 -13.75 -15.02
C PRO A 54 -0.04 -12.29 -14.74
N SER A 55 0.28 -11.52 -15.78
CA SER A 55 0.73 -10.12 -15.66
C SER A 55 -0.27 -9.23 -14.91
N ILE A 56 -1.57 -9.53 -15.02
CA ILE A 56 -2.63 -8.79 -14.32
C ILE A 56 -2.48 -8.80 -12.79
N ILE A 57 -1.92 -9.86 -12.21
CA ILE A 57 -1.72 -9.94 -10.75
C ILE A 57 -0.65 -8.93 -10.33
N TYR A 58 0.43 -8.81 -11.12
CA TYR A 58 1.45 -7.79 -10.91
C TYR A 58 0.89 -6.38 -11.09
N VAL A 59 0.11 -6.14 -12.16
CA VAL A 59 -0.53 -4.83 -12.42
C VAL A 59 -1.41 -4.40 -11.26
N LEU A 60 -2.25 -5.31 -10.74
CA LEU A 60 -3.08 -5.04 -9.56
C LEU A 60 -2.24 -4.76 -8.31
N ALA A 61 -1.12 -5.47 -8.11
CA ALA A 61 -0.23 -5.21 -7.00
C ALA A 61 0.41 -3.81 -7.09
N VAL A 62 0.86 -3.39 -8.29
CA VAL A 62 1.39 -2.05 -8.55
C VAL A 62 0.33 -0.98 -8.28
N TYR A 63 -0.90 -1.17 -8.73
CA TYR A 63 -1.98 -0.20 -8.50
C TYR A 63 -2.37 -0.09 -7.02
N ASN A 64 -2.40 -1.20 -6.29
CA ASN A 64 -2.62 -1.18 -4.84
C ASN A 64 -1.52 -0.41 -4.09
N LEU A 65 -0.25 -0.64 -4.44
CA LEU A 65 0.88 0.09 -3.88
C LEU A 65 0.87 1.58 -4.29
N GLY A 66 0.50 1.86 -5.53
CA GLY A 66 0.35 3.21 -6.08
C GLY A 66 -0.71 3.98 -5.32
N MET A 67 -1.87 3.39 -5.09
CA MET A 67 -2.94 3.99 -4.31
C MET A 67 -2.52 4.26 -2.85
N HIS A 68 -1.88 3.30 -2.18
CA HIS A 68 -1.34 3.54 -0.84
C HIS A 68 -0.35 4.72 -0.81
N THR A 69 0.53 4.79 -1.80
CA THR A 69 1.50 5.88 -1.94
C THR A 69 0.83 7.21 -2.23
N LEU A 70 -0.19 7.22 -3.10
CA LEU A 70 -0.98 8.39 -3.46
C LEU A 70 -1.62 9.03 -2.23
N LEU A 71 -2.26 8.24 -1.36
CA LEU A 71 -2.87 8.75 -0.12
C LEU A 71 -1.88 9.46 0.81
N LYS A 72 -0.59 9.09 0.73
CA LYS A 72 0.47 9.69 1.54
C LYS A 72 0.99 11.00 0.95
N ILE A 73 1.13 11.07 -0.38
CA ILE A 73 1.79 12.20 -1.05
C ILE A 73 0.81 13.27 -1.56
N ALA A 74 -0.40 12.88 -1.95
CA ALA A 74 -1.37 13.77 -2.59
C ALA A 74 -1.80 14.88 -1.63
N GLN A 75 -1.79 16.12 -2.10
CA GLN A 75 -2.28 17.26 -1.34
C GLN A 75 -3.74 17.52 -1.69
N ASP A 76 -4.50 17.99 -0.70
CA ASP A 76 -5.88 18.39 -0.92
C ASP A 76 -5.94 19.65 -1.78
N GLN A 77 -6.94 19.72 -2.67
CA GLN A 77 -7.24 20.93 -3.42
C GLN A 77 -7.85 22.01 -2.52
N SER A 78 -7.89 23.25 -2.99
CA SER A 78 -8.49 24.34 -2.23
C SER A 78 -9.97 24.04 -1.91
N ASN A 79 -10.35 24.15 -0.64
CA ASN A 79 -11.68 23.84 -0.08
C ASN A 79 -12.05 22.34 -0.05
N GLN A 80 -11.09 21.45 -0.24
CA GLN A 80 -11.27 20.01 -0.12
C GLN A 80 -10.50 19.44 1.07
N THR A 81 -10.96 18.33 1.64
CA THR A 81 -10.34 17.72 2.83
C THR A 81 -10.15 16.20 2.74
N PHE A 82 -10.50 15.58 1.62
CA PHE A 82 -10.57 14.13 1.47
C PHE A 82 -9.27 13.40 1.84
N PHE A 83 -8.13 13.81 1.29
CA PHE A 83 -6.85 13.17 1.61
C PHE A 83 -6.44 13.46 3.05
N SER A 84 -6.71 14.65 3.57
CA SER A 84 -6.48 14.96 4.98
C SER A 84 -7.30 14.07 5.92
N ASP A 85 -8.57 13.80 5.58
CA ASP A 85 -9.50 13.02 6.39
C ASP A 85 -9.19 11.52 6.31
N ILE A 86 -8.84 11.02 5.13
CA ILE A 86 -8.37 9.64 4.95
C ILE A 86 -7.06 9.40 5.70
N ARG A 87 -6.10 10.33 5.61
CA ARG A 87 -4.83 10.22 6.35
C ARG A 87 -5.05 10.20 7.86
N LYS A 88 -6.00 10.98 8.38
CA LYS A 88 -6.41 10.95 9.79
C LYS A 88 -7.09 9.63 10.14
N GLY A 89 -8.02 9.17 9.31
CA GLY A 89 -8.79 7.94 9.51
C GLY A 89 -7.90 6.70 9.64
N PHE A 90 -6.97 6.54 8.69
CA PHE A 90 -6.00 5.44 8.71
C PHE A 90 -4.76 5.72 9.56
N LYS A 91 -4.65 6.92 10.16
CA LYS A 91 -3.51 7.37 10.97
C LYS A 91 -2.17 7.18 10.25
N LEU A 92 -2.10 7.46 8.95
CA LEU A 92 -0.92 7.20 8.10
C LEU A 92 0.33 7.94 8.57
N LEU A 93 0.17 9.12 9.18
CA LEU A 93 1.29 9.91 9.74
C LEU A 93 1.49 9.73 11.26
N SER A 94 0.70 8.85 11.89
CA SER A 94 0.89 8.50 13.29
C SER A 94 2.01 7.48 13.43
N PHE A 95 2.77 7.63 14.52
CA PHE A 95 3.73 6.63 14.97
C PHE A 95 3.06 5.26 15.06
N ILE A 96 3.69 4.26 14.45
CA ILE A 96 3.36 2.85 14.62
C ILE A 96 4.42 2.30 15.56
N SER A 97 4.05 1.91 16.77
CA SER A 97 4.97 1.08 17.55
C SER A 97 5.01 -0.29 16.88
N GLY A 98 6.21 -0.85 16.71
CA GLY A 98 6.35 -2.26 16.38
C GLY A 98 5.58 -3.14 17.37
N PRO A 99 5.39 -4.44 17.05
CA PRO A 99 4.69 -5.34 17.96
C PRO A 99 5.30 -5.28 19.36
N VAL A 100 4.47 -5.01 20.37
CA VAL A 100 4.88 -5.08 21.78
C VAL A 100 5.02 -6.56 22.13
N VAL A 101 6.26 -7.05 22.10
CA VAL A 101 6.58 -8.49 22.30
C VAL A 101 6.29 -8.92 23.73
N THR A 102 6.45 -8.01 24.69
CA THR A 102 6.13 -8.24 26.10
C THR A 102 5.56 -6.98 26.73
N SER A 103 4.40 -7.11 27.38
CA SER A 103 3.90 -6.12 28.32
C SER A 103 3.71 -6.83 29.66
N ALA A 104 4.44 -6.37 30.67
CA ALA A 104 4.38 -6.93 32.02
C ALA A 104 3.95 -5.84 33.00
N ASP A 105 2.90 -6.14 33.77
CA ASP A 105 2.59 -5.47 35.03
C ASP A 105 2.84 -6.48 36.17
N GLN A 106 3.10 -6.03 37.40
CA GLN A 106 3.60 -6.83 38.54
C GLN A 106 2.79 -8.09 38.89
N GLY A 107 1.59 -8.28 38.33
CA GLY A 107 0.77 -9.48 38.51
C GLY A 107 0.27 -10.16 37.23
N THR A 108 0.56 -9.63 36.03
CA THR A 108 0.02 -10.20 34.78
C THR A 108 0.96 -9.95 33.61
N SER A 109 1.46 -11.04 33.01
CA SER A 109 2.24 -11.02 31.78
C SER A 109 1.36 -11.48 30.63
N ASN A 110 1.07 -10.58 29.69
CA ASN A 110 0.46 -10.95 28.42
C ASN A 110 1.55 -11.02 27.36
N THR A 111 1.75 -12.20 26.79
CA THR A 111 2.64 -12.41 25.64
C THR A 111 1.78 -12.50 24.39
N LEU A 112 1.90 -11.53 23.49
CA LEU A 112 1.34 -11.66 22.15
C LEU A 112 2.36 -12.43 21.31
N LEU A 113 1.94 -13.55 20.72
CA LEU A 113 2.73 -14.23 19.69
C LEU A 113 2.87 -13.28 18.50
N ALA A 114 3.99 -12.56 18.43
CA ALA A 114 4.35 -11.75 17.28
C ALA A 114 4.86 -12.70 16.18
N PRO A 115 4.10 -12.93 15.10
CA PRO A 115 4.55 -13.79 14.01
C PRO A 115 5.85 -13.24 13.41
N ASP A 116 6.80 -14.12 13.06
CA ASP A 116 8.17 -13.74 12.69
C ASP A 116 8.24 -12.80 11.49
N PHE A 117 7.21 -12.76 10.63
CA PHE A 117 7.12 -11.79 9.54
C PHE A 117 7.06 -10.34 10.05
N LEU A 118 6.43 -10.06 11.20
CA LEU A 118 6.34 -8.71 11.77
C LEU A 118 7.68 -8.22 12.35
N LYS A 119 8.61 -9.13 12.66
CA LYS A 119 9.93 -8.79 13.20
C LYS A 119 10.90 -8.28 12.12
N GLY A 120 10.67 -8.66 10.86
CA GLY A 120 11.49 -8.26 9.71
C GLY A 120 10.95 -7.05 8.94
N LEU A 121 9.74 -6.55 9.26
CA LEU A 121 9.17 -5.40 8.58
C LEU A 121 9.91 -4.12 8.95
N THR A 122 10.30 -3.34 7.94
CA THR A 122 10.82 -2.00 8.18
C THR A 122 9.69 -1.07 8.64
N MET A 123 10.05 0.08 9.24
CA MET A 123 9.06 1.10 9.62
C MET A 123 8.19 1.56 8.44
N ALA A 124 8.73 1.50 7.21
CA ALA A 124 7.99 1.80 5.99
C ALA A 124 6.96 0.70 5.65
N ASP A 125 7.28 -0.57 5.94
CA ASP A 125 6.38 -1.70 5.65
C ASP A 125 5.26 -1.83 6.68
N LEU A 126 5.49 -1.39 7.92
CA LEU A 126 4.43 -1.29 8.93
C LEU A 126 3.32 -0.32 8.51
N ASP A 127 3.64 0.68 7.68
CA ASP A 127 2.66 1.64 7.18
C ASP A 127 1.71 1.01 6.15
N LEU A 128 2.18 0.02 5.38
CA LEU A 128 1.35 -0.73 4.43
C LEU A 128 0.19 -1.45 5.13
N LEU A 129 0.37 -1.87 6.39
CA LEU A 129 -0.68 -2.55 7.17
C LEU A 129 -1.87 -1.65 7.53
N LYS A 130 -1.76 -0.32 7.41
CA LYS A 130 -2.85 0.60 7.80
C LYS A 130 -3.96 0.69 6.77
N THR A 131 -3.63 0.61 5.49
CA THR A 131 -4.62 0.76 4.41
C THR A 131 -4.99 -0.59 3.80
N PRO A 132 -6.24 -0.79 3.35
CA PRO A 132 -6.64 -2.00 2.63
C PRO A 132 -5.74 -2.31 1.43
N TRP A 133 -5.39 -1.30 0.61
CA TRP A 133 -4.54 -1.47 -0.57
C TRP A 133 -3.11 -1.87 -0.21
N GLY A 134 -2.54 -1.25 0.84
CA GLY A 134 -1.23 -1.64 1.37
C GLY A 134 -1.21 -3.07 1.90
N GLN A 135 -2.29 -3.53 2.55
CA GLN A 135 -2.43 -4.92 2.99
C GLN A 135 -2.53 -5.88 1.80
N SER A 136 -3.29 -5.54 0.76
CA SER A 136 -3.37 -6.33 -0.48
C SER A 136 -2.03 -6.45 -1.18
N TYR A 137 -1.27 -5.35 -1.27
CA TYR A 137 0.10 -5.39 -1.78
C TYR A 137 1.02 -6.23 -0.90
N LEU A 138 0.91 -6.13 0.43
CA LEU A 138 1.72 -6.94 1.34
C LEU A 138 1.42 -8.43 1.20
N ALA A 139 0.15 -8.81 1.02
CA ALA A 139 -0.23 -10.20 0.76
C ALA A 139 0.40 -10.72 -0.55
N TYR A 140 0.40 -9.89 -1.60
CA TYR A 140 1.10 -10.20 -2.85
C TYR A 140 2.62 -10.35 -2.62
N ALA A 141 3.24 -9.38 -1.96
CA ALA A 141 4.67 -9.40 -1.66
C ALA A 141 5.06 -10.60 -0.78
N GLN A 142 4.20 -11.06 0.11
CA GLN A 142 4.43 -12.28 0.91
C GLN A 142 4.28 -13.56 0.10
N SER A 143 3.40 -13.59 -0.90
CA SER A 143 3.23 -14.75 -1.78
C SER A 143 4.37 -14.97 -2.78
N PHE A 144 5.10 -13.90 -3.14
CA PHE A 144 6.15 -13.95 -4.18
C PHE A 144 7.53 -13.47 -3.71
N GLY A 145 7.60 -12.82 -2.54
CA GLY A 145 8.86 -12.34 -1.97
C GLY A 145 9.74 -13.49 -1.50
N PRO A 146 11.06 -13.26 -1.37
CA PRO A 146 11.97 -14.26 -0.84
C PRO A 146 11.41 -14.71 0.49
N ASN A 147 11.06 -15.99 0.51
CA ASN A 147 10.36 -16.64 1.58
C ASN A 147 11.02 -16.22 2.90
N VAL A 148 10.21 -15.81 3.89
CA VAL A 148 10.62 -15.70 5.30
C VAL A 148 11.25 -17.01 5.83
N VAL A 149 11.24 -18.09 5.04
CA VAL A 149 12.12 -19.25 5.14
C VAL A 149 13.24 -19.17 4.09
N GLY A 150 14.32 -18.47 4.43
CA GLY A 150 15.45 -18.21 3.55
C GLY A 150 15.93 -19.46 2.80
N VAL A 151 15.68 -19.48 1.49
CA VAL A 151 16.43 -20.28 0.54
C VAL A 151 16.70 -19.40 -0.67
N SER A 152 17.97 -19.03 -0.80
CA SER A 152 18.57 -18.47 -2.01
C SER A 152 18.55 -19.47 -3.16
#